data_AF-A0A2I0QDA4-F1
#
_entry.id   AF-A0A2I0QDA4-F1
#
_cell.length_a   1.000
_cell.length_b   1.000
_cell.length_c   1.000
_cell.angle_alpha   90.00
_cell.angle_beta   90.00
_cell.angle_gamma   90.00
#
_symmetry.space_group_name_H-M   'P 1'
#
loop_
_entity.id
_entity.type
_entity.pdbx_description
1 polymer ?
#
loop_
_entity_poly.entity_id
_entity_poly.type
_entity_poly.pdbx_seq_one_letter_code
_entity_poly.pdbx_strand_id
1 'polypeptide(L)'
;MVSRQLRSRSKRRRSVRTPGGSVVIHYNKKKPNKHCCGRCKSELHGTPNDIPSRVRKMRKTERVPTRPYAGTLCGKCMHELMKYQTKFEIKFNHDEFSDMGFKRDLTIEKYLPRGWWQEMIGGSAKVEGIKA
;
A
#
# COMPACT_ATOMS: atom_id res chain seq x y z
N MET A 1 -7.91 -38.49 -18.38
CA MET A 1 -6.62 -37.76 -18.30
C MET A 1 -6.85 -36.36 -17.73
N VAL A 2 -6.00 -35.83 -16.85
CA VAL A 2 -6.16 -34.46 -16.30
C VAL A 2 -5.85 -33.40 -17.37
N SER A 3 -6.69 -32.36 -17.47
CA SER A 3 -6.51 -31.28 -18.44
C SER A 3 -5.15 -30.58 -18.28
N ARG A 4 -4.53 -30.18 -19.39
CA ARG A 4 -3.16 -29.63 -19.41
C ARG A 4 -3.00 -28.41 -18.48
N GLN A 5 -4.01 -27.54 -18.41
CA GLN A 5 -4.01 -26.35 -17.55
C GLN A 5 -3.84 -26.68 -16.05
N LEU A 6 -4.39 -27.81 -15.59
CA LEU A 6 -4.40 -28.23 -14.19
C LEU A 6 -3.11 -28.96 -13.75
N ARG A 7 -2.25 -29.30 -14.71
CA ARG A 7 -0.93 -29.92 -14.46
C ARG A 7 0.09 -28.91 -13.90
N SER A 8 -0.06 -27.63 -14.22
CA SER A 8 0.81 -26.55 -13.74
C SER A 8 0.68 -26.30 -12.22
N ARG A 9 1.73 -25.72 -11.61
CA ARG A 9 1.72 -25.33 -10.18
C ARG A 9 0.93 -24.04 -9.91
N SER A 10 0.23 -23.47 -10.88
CA SER A 10 -0.48 -22.18 -10.74
C SER A 10 -1.67 -22.26 -9.78
N LYS A 11 -2.41 -23.38 -9.79
CA LYS A 11 -3.56 -23.64 -8.91
C LYS A 11 -3.14 -24.53 -7.73
N ARG A 12 -3.71 -24.26 -6.56
CA ARG A 12 -3.58 -25.11 -5.37
C ARG A 12 -4.49 -26.32 -5.51
N ARG A 13 -3.95 -27.52 -5.28
CA ARG A 13 -4.71 -28.78 -5.26
C ARG A 13 -5.10 -29.09 -3.81
N ARG A 14 -6.37 -29.43 -3.58
CA ARG A 14 -6.88 -29.90 -2.28
C ARG A 14 -7.67 -31.18 -2.51
N SER A 15 -7.23 -32.28 -1.93
CA SER A 15 -8.00 -33.52 -1.86
C SER A 15 -9.11 -33.36 -0.83
N VAL A 16 -10.36 -33.58 -1.23
CA VAL A 16 -11.55 -33.49 -0.38
C VAL A 16 -12.35 -34.77 -0.55
N ARG A 17 -12.85 -35.33 0.56
CA ARG A 17 -13.83 -36.42 0.54
C ARG A 17 -15.20 -35.83 0.24
N THR A 18 -15.83 -36.34 -0.81
CA THR A 18 -17.21 -36.01 -1.15
C THR A 18 -18.18 -36.77 -0.24
N PRO A 19 -19.44 -36.31 -0.09
CA PRO A 19 -20.45 -37.03 0.71
C PRO A 19 -20.63 -38.50 0.29
N GLY A 20 -20.47 -38.82 -1.00
CA GLY A 20 -20.51 -40.20 -1.53
C GLY A 20 -19.24 -41.02 -1.29
N GLY A 21 -18.40 -40.65 -0.32
CA GLY A 21 -17.18 -41.40 0.05
C GLY A 21 -15.99 -41.27 -0.90
N SER A 22 -16.18 -40.70 -2.10
CA SER A 22 -15.12 -40.56 -3.10
C SER A 22 -14.18 -39.40 -2.80
N VAL A 23 -12.86 -39.61 -2.99
CA VAL A 23 -11.84 -38.56 -2.84
C VAL A 23 -11.65 -37.83 -4.17
N VAL A 24 -11.97 -36.54 -4.21
CA VAL A 24 -11.85 -35.68 -5.40
C VAL A 24 -10.85 -34.55 -5.16
N ILE A 25 -10.09 -34.18 -6.21
CA ILE A 25 -9.15 -33.05 -6.17
C ILE A 25 -9.86 -31.77 -6.62
N HIS A 26 -10.01 -30.82 -5.71
CA HIS A 26 -10.45 -29.45 -6.03
C HIS A 26 -9.25 -28.56 -6.35
N TYR A 27 -9.39 -27.75 -7.40
CA TYR A 27 -8.37 -26.80 -7.85
C TYR A 27 -8.78 -25.37 -7.49
N ASN A 28 -8.09 -24.78 -6.51
CA ASN A 28 -8.36 -23.43 -6.05
C ASN A 28 -7.25 -22.45 -6.48
N LYS A 29 -7.57 -21.16 -6.57
CA LYS A 29 -6.56 -20.11 -6.77
C LYS A 29 -5.65 -20.04 -5.53
N LYS A 30 -4.38 -19.71 -5.74
CA LYS A 30 -3.43 -19.48 -4.64
C LYS A 30 -3.77 -18.18 -3.91
N LYS A 31 -3.51 -18.15 -2.60
CA LYS A 31 -3.52 -16.90 -1.85
C LYS A 31 -2.27 -16.09 -2.22
N PRO A 32 -2.40 -14.78 -2.45
CA PRO A 32 -1.26 -13.92 -2.67
C PRO A 32 -0.42 -13.75 -1.41
N ASN A 33 0.84 -13.34 -1.59
CA ASN A 33 1.72 -12.97 -0.49
C ASN A 33 1.18 -11.75 0.26
N LYS A 34 1.66 -11.56 1.48
CA LYS A 34 1.33 -10.37 2.28
C LYS A 34 1.79 -9.09 1.57
N HIS A 35 1.08 -8.01 1.82
CA HIS A 35 1.43 -6.69 1.30
C HIS A 35 2.65 -6.14 2.04
N CYS A 36 3.56 -5.49 1.32
CA CYS A 36 4.77 -4.89 1.86
C CYS A 36 4.77 -3.38 1.66
N CYS A 37 5.44 -2.65 2.56
CA CYS A 37 5.64 -1.21 2.49
C CYS A 37 6.54 -0.85 1.29
N GLY A 38 6.17 0.19 0.55
CA GLY A 38 6.96 0.63 -0.61
C GLY A 38 8.38 1.11 -0.26
N ARG A 39 8.59 1.64 0.96
CA ARG A 39 9.88 2.22 1.39
C ARG A 39 10.76 1.22 2.11
N CYS A 40 10.31 0.72 3.26
CA CYS A 40 11.08 -0.20 4.10
C CYS A 40 10.83 -1.69 3.81
N LYS A 41 9.90 -2.03 2.92
CA LYS A 41 9.55 -3.42 2.55
C LYS A 41 9.03 -4.29 3.71
N SER A 42 8.75 -3.69 4.87
CA SER A 42 8.12 -4.37 6.00
C SER A 42 6.70 -4.81 5.64
N GLU A 43 6.21 -5.88 6.27
CA GLU A 43 4.82 -6.32 6.10
C GLU A 43 3.84 -5.21 6.55
N LEU A 44 2.74 -5.06 5.81
CA LEU A 44 1.66 -4.11 6.13
C LEU A 44 0.58 -4.81 6.95
N HIS A 45 0.47 -4.43 8.21
CA HIS A 45 -0.60 -4.88 9.10
C HIS A 45 -1.93 -4.19 8.76
N GLY A 46 -3.03 -4.93 8.86
CA GLY A 46 -4.38 -4.42 8.61
C GLY A 46 -4.81 -4.36 7.14
N THR A 47 -3.98 -4.81 6.20
CA THR A 47 -4.39 -5.01 4.80
C THR A 47 -4.54 -6.50 4.50
N PRO A 48 -5.74 -6.99 4.13
CA PRO A 48 -5.98 -8.41 3.93
C PRO A 48 -5.34 -8.92 2.64
N ASN A 49 -4.72 -10.10 2.71
CA ASN A 49 -4.12 -10.79 1.57
C ASN A 49 -5.03 -11.90 1.04
N ASP A 50 -6.00 -11.54 0.21
CA ASP A 50 -6.87 -12.50 -0.48
C ASP A 50 -6.86 -12.27 -1.99
N ILE A 51 -7.48 -13.19 -2.71
CA ILE A 51 -7.64 -13.14 -4.16
C ILE A 51 -8.41 -11.85 -4.51
N PRO A 52 -8.06 -11.12 -5.59
CA PRO A 52 -8.70 -9.86 -5.95
C PRO A 52 -10.24 -9.91 -6.03
N SER A 53 -10.80 -11.04 -6.46
CA SER A 53 -12.26 -11.26 -6.50
C SER A 53 -12.91 -11.29 -5.12
N ARG A 54 -12.19 -11.74 -4.09
CA ARG A 54 -12.66 -11.76 -2.70
C ARG A 54 -12.45 -10.39 -2.06
N VAL A 55 -11.31 -9.74 -2.33
CA VAL A 55 -11.02 -8.36 -1.90
C VAL A 55 -12.06 -7.38 -2.40
N ARG A 56 -12.48 -7.49 -3.67
CA ARG A 56 -13.53 -6.63 -4.24
C ARG A 56 -14.91 -6.81 -3.59
N LYS A 57 -15.14 -7.89 -2.85
CA LYS A 57 -16.40 -8.13 -2.11
C LYS A 57 -16.36 -7.65 -0.65
N MET A 58 -15.16 -7.41 -0.10
CA MET A 58 -14.99 -6.90 1.27
C MET A 58 -15.44 -5.45 1.39
N ARG A 59 -15.79 -5.01 2.60
CA ARG A 59 -16.14 -3.60 2.87
C ARG A 59 -14.91 -2.70 2.76
N LYS A 60 -15.09 -1.38 2.60
CA LYS A 60 -13.97 -0.43 2.50
C LYS A 60 -13.06 -0.48 3.74
N THR A 61 -13.67 -0.54 4.92
CA THR A 61 -12.98 -0.61 6.22
C THR A 61 -12.18 -1.90 6.42
N GLU A 62 -12.59 -3.00 5.81
CA GLU A 62 -11.88 -4.28 5.87
C GLU A 62 -10.68 -4.32 4.92
N ARG A 63 -10.70 -3.52 3.84
CA ARG A 63 -9.62 -3.52 2.83
C ARG A 63 -8.43 -2.68 3.25
N VAL A 64 -8.68 -1.51 3.84
CA VAL A 64 -7.63 -0.52 4.09
C VAL A 64 -7.85 0.17 5.45
N PRO A 65 -6.79 0.36 6.26
CA PRO A 65 -6.84 1.20 7.46
C PRO A 65 -7.23 2.67 7.16
N THR A 66 -7.80 3.37 8.13
CA THR A 66 -8.32 4.74 7.97
C THR A 66 -7.26 5.85 7.87
N ARG A 67 -5.98 5.55 8.10
CA ARG A 67 -4.90 6.56 8.09
C ARG A 67 -4.47 6.96 6.66
N PRO A 68 -3.83 8.14 6.48
CA PRO A 68 -3.28 8.52 5.18
C PRO A 68 -2.13 7.58 4.76
N TYR A 69 -1.98 7.42 3.44
CA TYR A 69 -1.02 6.50 2.79
C TYR A 69 -1.13 5.04 3.26
N ALA A 70 -2.29 4.63 3.78
CA ALA A 70 -2.57 3.24 4.13
C ALA A 70 -2.55 2.35 2.88
N GLY A 71 -2.00 1.13 3.01
CA GLY A 71 -1.81 0.21 1.88
C GLY A 71 -0.52 0.44 1.08
N THR A 72 0.13 1.60 1.22
CA THR A 72 1.38 1.93 0.51
C THR A 72 2.57 2.03 1.47
N LEU A 73 2.40 2.77 2.57
CA LEU A 73 3.42 2.98 3.60
C LEU A 73 3.04 2.29 4.89
N CYS A 74 4.01 1.84 5.68
CA CYS A 74 3.79 1.41 7.06
C CYS A 74 3.62 2.63 7.99
N GLY A 75 3.13 2.42 9.22
CA GLY A 75 2.90 3.52 10.17
C GLY A 75 4.17 4.32 10.49
N LYS A 76 5.33 3.64 10.57
CA LYS A 76 6.62 4.29 10.82
C LYS A 76 7.02 5.23 9.68
N CYS A 77 7.01 4.74 8.44
CA CYS A 77 7.37 5.56 7.27
C CYS A 77 6.39 6.70 7.03
N MET A 78 5.10 6.51 7.34
CA MET A 78 4.09 7.57 7.25
C MET A 78 4.34 8.68 8.27
N HIS A 79 4.70 8.32 9.50
CA HIS A 79 5.05 9.29 10.53
C HIS A 79 6.33 10.06 10.19
N GLU A 80 7.35 9.39 9.63
CA GLU A 80 8.55 10.05 9.13
C GLU A 80 8.26 11.01 7.98
N LEU A 81 7.33 10.64 7.07
CA LEU A 81 6.89 11.51 5.99
C LEU A 81 6.21 12.78 6.52
N MET A 82 5.32 12.65 7.51
CA MET A 82 4.69 13.82 8.12
C MET A 82 5.70 14.73 8.80
N LYS A 83 6.65 14.16 9.56
CA LYS A 83 7.75 14.93 10.16
C LYS A 83 8.60 15.65 9.13
N TYR A 84 8.87 15.00 8.00
CA TYR A 84 9.64 15.57 6.92
C TYR A 84 8.92 16.79 6.32
N GLN A 85 7.62 16.68 6.08
CA GLN A 85 6.79 17.78 5.58
C GLN A 85 6.78 18.95 6.57
N THR A 86 6.55 18.70 7.86
CA THR A 86 6.56 19.75 8.89
C THR A 86 7.93 20.43 9.02
N LYS A 87 9.03 19.66 8.94
CA LYS A 87 10.38 20.24 8.96
C LYS A 87 10.66 21.12 7.73
N PHE A 88 10.19 20.70 6.57
CA PHE A 88 10.30 21.49 5.35
C PHE A 88 9.52 22.80 5.52
N GLU A 89 8.26 22.73 5.96
CA GLU A 89 7.43 23.89 6.23
C GLU A 89 8.09 24.89 7.17
N ILE A 90 8.57 24.42 8.33
CA ILE A 90 9.19 25.28 9.34
C ILE A 90 10.42 25.99 8.78
N LYS A 91 11.26 25.26 8.05
CA LYS A 91 12.50 25.81 7.51
C LYS A 91 12.26 26.89 6.45
N PHE A 92 11.26 26.69 5.59
CA PHE A 92 11.06 27.54 4.42
C PHE A 92 10.02 28.66 4.62
N ASN A 93 9.11 28.53 5.60
CA ASN A 93 8.04 29.51 5.83
C ASN A 93 8.23 30.37 7.09
N HIS A 94 9.13 29.99 7.99
CA HIS A 94 9.45 30.78 9.18
C HIS A 94 10.90 31.24 9.14
N ASP A 95 11.10 32.56 9.06
CA ASP A 95 12.44 33.18 8.98
C ASP A 95 13.32 32.83 10.19
N GLU A 96 12.70 32.65 11.36
CA GLU A 96 13.34 32.29 12.63
C GLU A 96 14.06 30.93 12.59
N PHE A 97 13.65 30.04 11.68
CA PHE A 97 14.17 28.67 11.59
C PHE A 97 14.91 28.40 10.27
N SER A 98 15.31 29.45 9.56
CA SER A 98 16.02 29.38 8.28
C SER A 98 17.37 28.63 8.37
N ASP A 99 18.08 28.79 9.48
CA ASP A 99 19.36 28.11 9.76
C ASP A 99 19.22 26.62 10.13
N MET A 100 17.99 26.08 10.18
CA MET A 100 17.78 24.68 10.54
C MET A 100 18.38 23.73 9.48
N GLY A 101 19.18 22.77 9.94
CA GLY A 101 19.72 21.71 9.10
C GLY A 101 18.60 20.82 8.54
N PHE A 102 18.43 20.83 7.22
CA PHE A 102 17.45 19.97 6.53
C PHE A 102 18.12 19.21 5.41
N LYS A 103 18.17 17.89 5.56
CA LYS A 103 18.68 16.98 4.52
C LYS A 103 17.49 16.43 3.74
N ARG A 104 17.55 16.54 2.41
CA ARG A 104 16.52 15.98 1.55
C ARG A 104 16.57 14.46 1.53
N ASP A 105 15.43 13.83 1.80
CA ASP A 105 15.27 12.38 1.79
C ASP A 105 14.45 11.94 0.56
N LEU A 106 15.14 11.63 -0.54
CA LEU A 106 14.51 11.22 -1.80
C LEU A 106 13.64 9.95 -1.67
N THR A 107 13.93 9.09 -0.69
CA THR A 107 13.14 7.89 -0.41
C THR A 107 11.77 8.19 0.19
N ILE A 108 11.62 9.35 0.84
CA ILE A 108 10.35 9.85 1.39
C ILE A 108 9.63 10.70 0.35
N GLU A 109 10.36 11.61 -0.31
CA GLU A 109 9.81 12.55 -1.30
C GLU A 109 9.09 11.84 -2.45
N LYS A 110 9.50 10.62 -2.78
CA LYS A 110 8.83 9.77 -3.78
C LYS A 110 7.32 9.60 -3.55
N TYR A 111 6.87 9.67 -2.29
CA TYR A 111 5.46 9.47 -1.93
C TYR A 111 4.66 10.78 -1.83
N LEU A 112 5.32 11.92 -1.96
CA LEU A 112 4.66 13.22 -2.00
C LEU A 112 4.18 13.54 -3.43
N PRO A 113 3.17 14.42 -3.59
CA PRO A 113 2.75 14.92 -4.90
C PRO A 113 3.90 15.52 -5.69
N ARG A 114 3.78 15.55 -7.02
CA ARG A 114 4.74 16.32 -7.84
C ARG A 114 4.59 17.80 -7.50
N GLY A 115 5.72 18.51 -7.39
CA GLY A 115 5.70 19.94 -7.04
C GLY A 115 5.31 20.23 -5.58
N TRP A 116 5.30 19.22 -4.69
CA TRP A 116 4.91 19.40 -3.28
C TRP A 116 5.66 20.51 -2.54
N TRP A 117 6.89 20.83 -2.95
CA TRP A 117 7.70 21.91 -2.40
C TRP A 117 7.21 23.30 -2.84
N GLN A 118 6.63 23.41 -4.05
CA GLN A 118 6.06 24.66 -4.58
C GLN A 118 4.76 25.03 -3.86
N GLU A 119 3.92 24.03 -3.55
CA GLU A 119 2.67 24.21 -2.78
C GLU A 119 2.92 24.72 -1.35
N MET A 120 4.08 24.38 -0.77
CA MET A 120 4.43 24.74 0.60
C MET A 120 5.12 26.11 0.70
N ILE A 121 5.87 26.51 -0.32
CA ILE A 121 6.55 27.82 -0.39
C ILE A 121 5.60 28.92 -0.90
N GLY A 122 4.65 28.57 -1.77
CA GLY A 122 3.63 29.48 -2.28
C GLY A 122 2.27 29.12 -1.71
N GLY A 123 1.85 29.78 -0.62
CA GLY A 123 0.52 29.59 -0.06
C GLY A 123 -0.57 29.60 -1.14
N SER A 124 -1.38 28.55 -1.18
CA SER A 124 -2.63 28.42 -1.96
C SER A 124 -2.52 28.56 -3.49
N ALA A 125 -2.00 27.55 -4.18
CA ALA A 125 -2.45 27.26 -5.55
C ALA A 125 -3.19 25.92 -5.55
N LYS A 126 -4.52 25.98 -5.61
CA LYS A 126 -5.40 24.82 -5.85
C LYS A 126 -4.89 24.04 -7.05
N VAL A 127 -4.36 22.84 -6.85
CA VAL A 127 -4.28 21.87 -7.94
C VAL A 127 -5.58 21.08 -7.92
N GLU A 128 -6.56 21.62 -8.64
CA GLU A 128 -7.69 20.83 -9.12
C GLU A 128 -7.16 19.61 -9.88
N GLY A 129 -7.64 18.42 -9.49
CA GLY A 129 -7.71 17.29 -10.40
C GLY A 129 -6.58 16.26 -10.30
N ILE A 130 -6.69 15.35 -9.34
CA ILE A 130 -6.52 13.93 -9.66
C ILE A 130 -7.92 13.33 -9.75
N LYS A 131 -8.54 13.50 -10.94
CA LYS A 131 -9.73 12.73 -11.34
C LYS A 131 -9.27 11.32 -11.78
N ALA A 132 -10.01 10.34 -11.26
CA ALA A 132 -10.03 8.90 -11.55
C ALA A 132 -8.87 8.04 -11.00
#